data_AF-A0A645J3H9-F1
#
_entry.id   AF-A0A645J3H9-F1
#
_cell.length_a   1.000
_cell.length_b   1.000
_cell.length_c   1.000
_cell.angle_alpha   90.00
_cell.angle_beta   90.00
_cell.angle_gamma   90.00
#
_symmetry.space_group_name_H-M   'P 1'
#
loop_
_entity.id
_entity.type
_entity.pdbx_description
1 polymer ?
#
loop_
_entity_poly.entity_id
_entity_poly.type
_entity_poly.pdbx_seq_one_letter_code
_entity_poly.pdbx_strand_id
1 'polypeptide(L)' 'MIDWNDVIFKGLTLQGVYGRKMYETWYKMMAMVEAGLDLSPVLTHRYHFTEFEEAFAVMNSGQSGKVVLDWTEDRA' A
#
# COMPACT_ATOMS: atom_id res chain seq x y z
N MET A 1 -2.42 14.15 22.25
CA MET A 1 -2.21 15.53 21.76
C MET A 1 -0.71 15.69 21.52
N ILE A 2 -0.30 16.35 20.44
CA ILE A 2 1.14 16.54 20.12
C ILE A 2 1.73 17.56 21.09
N ASP A 3 2.94 17.31 21.61
CA ASP A 3 3.71 18.31 22.37
C ASP A 3 4.47 19.21 21.38
N TRP A 4 4.10 20.50 21.36
CA TRP A 4 4.69 21.48 20.45
C TRP A 4 6.10 21.92 20.85
N ASN A 5 6.50 21.73 22.11
CA ASN A 5 7.85 22.04 22.56
C ASN A 5 8.88 21.18 21.83
N ASP A 6 8.56 19.91 21.59
CA ASP A 6 9.43 19.00 20.86
C ASP A 6 9.65 19.44 19.41
N VAL A 7 8.60 19.92 18.74
CA VAL A 7 8.70 20.40 17.36
C VAL A 7 9.57 21.66 17.30
N ILE A 8 9.35 22.60 18.22
CA ILE A 8 10.03 23.90 18.23
C ILE A 8 11.49 23.75 18.65
N PHE A 9 11.76 23.13 19.81
CA PHE A 9 13.09 23.12 20.40
C PHE A 9 14.03 22.09 19.78
N LYS A 10 13.49 21.04 19.14
CA LYS A 10 14.30 20.09 18.34
C LYS A 10 14.35 20.48 16.85
N GLY A 11 13.67 21.56 16.45
CA GLY A 11 13.65 22.04 15.06
C GLY A 11 13.07 21.02 14.08
N LEU A 12 12.03 20.28 14.48
CA LEU A 12 11.44 19.24 13.64
C LEU A 12 10.64 19.85 12.49
N THR A 13 10.77 19.26 11.29
CA THR A 13 9.97 19.62 10.13
C THR A 13 8.75 18.71 10.03
N LEU A 14 7.55 19.29 9.99
CA LEU A 14 6.31 18.56 9.76
C LEU A 14 5.95 18.63 8.28
N GLN A 15 5.85 17.47 7.63
CA GLN A 15 5.42 17.37 6.24
C GLN A 15 4.11 16.59 6.16
N GLY A 16 3.05 17.25 5.69
CA GLY A 16 1.80 16.58 5.34
C GLY A 16 1.94 15.87 4.00
N VAL A 17 1.65 14.57 3.96
CA VAL A 17 1.56 13.81 2.71
C VAL A 17 0.09 13.57 2.40
N TYR A 18 -0.41 14.19 1.35
CA TYR A 18 -1.76 13.99 0.85
C TYR A 18 -1.71 13.25 -0.49
N GLY A 19 -2.32 12.06 -0.52
CA GLY A 19 -2.34 11.22 -1.73
C GLY A 19 -0.94 10.92 -2.25
N ARG A 20 -0.67 11.30 -3.51
CA ARG A 20 0.62 11.09 -4.20
C ARG A 20 0.96 12.30 -5.07
N LYS A 21 2.24 12.63 -5.20
CA LYS A 21 2.70 13.59 -6.21
C LYS A 21 2.51 12.99 -7.58
N MET A 22 1.56 13.53 -8.35
CA MET A 22 1.26 12.96 -9.67
C MET A 22 2.51 12.93 -10.56
N TYR A 23 2.64 11.85 -11.32
CA TYR A 23 3.74 11.54 -12.25
C TYR A 23 5.10 11.29 -11.59
N GLU A 24 5.65 12.24 -10.82
CA GLU A 24 7.02 12.14 -10.28
C GLU A 24 7.23 10.89 -9.41
N THR A 25 6.29 10.59 -8.50
CA THR A 25 6.43 9.41 -7.64
C THR A 25 6.18 8.10 -8.39
N TRP A 26 5.45 8.11 -9.50
CA TRP A 26 5.27 6.93 -10.34
C TRP A 26 6.57 6.55 -11.04
N TYR A 27 7.26 7.52 -11.65
CA TYR A 27 8.55 7.27 -12.28
C TYR A 27 9.59 6.77 -11.27
N LYS A 28 9.64 7.37 -10.07
CA LYS A 28 10.51 6.91 -8.99
C LYS A 28 10.20 5.47 -8.58
N MET A 29 8.93 5.14 -8.38
CA MET A 29 8.53 3.78 -8.00
C MET A 29 8.85 2.76 -9.10
N MET A 30 8.60 3.07 -10.38
CA MET A 30 8.95 2.18 -11.49
C MET A 30 10.46 1.95 -11.56
N ALA A 31 11.26 3.01 -11.46
CA ALA A 31 12.72 2.90 -11.46
C ALA A 31 13.23 2.04 -10.28
N MET A 32 12.61 2.12 -9.10
CA MET A 32 12.97 1.28 -7.96
C MET A 32 12.66 -0.21 -8.22
N VAL A 33 11.51 -0.51 -8.81
CA VAL A 33 11.12 -1.88 -9.17
C VAL A 33 12.07 -2.44 -10.25
N GLU A 34 12.36 -1.66 -11.29
CA GLU A 34 13.34 -2.03 -12.33
C GLU A 34 14.75 -2.24 -11.77
N ALA A 35 15.13 -1.49 -10.73
CA ALA A 35 16.39 -1.66 -10.01
C ALA A 35 16.43 -2.87 -9.07
N GLY A 36 15.35 -3.67 -9.00
CA GLY A 36 15.29 -4.93 -8.26
C GLY A 36 14.60 -4.85 -6.89
N LEU A 37 13.82 -3.79 -6.62
CA LEU A 37 12.94 -3.79 -5.45
C LEU A 37 11.84 -4.86 -5.61
N ASP A 38 11.94 -5.95 -4.84
CA ASP A 38 10.92 -6.99 -4.82
C ASP A 38 9.71 -6.59 -3.96
N LEU A 39 8.54 -6.51 -4.61
CA LEU A 39 7.25 -6.19 -3.98
C LEU A 39 6.41 -7.45 -3.70
N SER A 40 6.87 -8.62 -4.14
CA SER A 40 6.16 -9.90 -3.97
C SER A 40 5.75 -10.19 -2.52
N PRO A 41 6.58 -9.92 -1.49
CA PRO A 41 6.23 -10.21 -0.09
C PRO A 41 5.04 -9.39 0.44
N VAL A 42 4.74 -8.25 -0.18
CA VAL A 42 3.60 -7.41 0.23
C VAL A 42 2.28 -8.05 -0.19
N LEU A 43 2.28 -8.87 -1.24
CA LEU A 43 1.10 -9.56 -1.73
C LEU A 43 0.86 -10.86 -0.97
N THR A 44 -0.05 -10.78 0.00
CA THR A 44 -0.31 -11.90 0.91
C THR A 44 -1.38 -12.86 0.43
N HIS A 45 -2.41 -12.36 -0.29
CA HIS A 45 -3.54 -13.18 -0.71
C HIS A 45 -3.98 -12.83 -2.13
N ARG A 46 -4.45 -13.85 -2.85
CA ARG A 46 -5.08 -13.75 -4.16
C ARG A 46 -6.39 -14.55 -4.14
N TYR A 47 -7.46 -13.92 -4.59
CA TYR A 47 -8.79 -14.53 -4.68
C TYR A 47 -9.34 -14.31 -6.08
N HIS A 48 -10.23 -15.18 -6.54
CA HIS A 48 -11.01 -14.88 -7.73
C HIS A 48 -11.96 -13.71 -7.44
N PHE A 49 -12.28 -12.88 -8.45
CA PHE A 49 -13.12 -11.69 -8.22
C PHE A 49 -14.50 -11.99 -7.63
N THR A 50 -15.05 -13.19 -7.85
CA THR A 50 -16.33 -13.62 -7.27
C THR A 50 -16.24 -13.97 -5.79
N GLU A 51 -15.03 -14.22 -5.27
CA GLU A 51 -14.76 -14.52 -3.85
C GLU A 51 -14.50 -13.24 -3.04
N PHE A 52 -15.04 -12.11 -3.51
CA PHE A 52 -14.78 -10.80 -2.92
C PHE A 52 -15.18 -10.75 -1.44
N GLU A 53 -16.26 -11.41 -1.02
CA GLU A 53 -16.70 -11.41 0.38
C GLU A 53 -15.62 -11.98 1.32
N GLU A 54 -15.01 -13.10 0.94
CA GLU A 54 -13.90 -13.71 1.69
C GLU A 54 -12.66 -12.81 1.67
N ALA A 55 -12.31 -12.27 0.49
CA ALA A 55 -11.19 -11.37 0.35
C ALA A 55 -11.30 -10.12 1.24
N PHE A 56 -12.50 -9.53 1.33
CA PHE A 56 -12.77 -8.40 2.22
C PHE A 56 -12.78 -8.81 3.70
N ALA A 57 -13.29 -9.99 4.04
CA ALA A 57 -13.23 -10.51 5.41
C ALA A 57 -11.77 -10.68 5.88
N VAL A 58 -10.90 -11.24 5.04
CA VAL A 58 -9.47 -11.37 5.33
C VAL A 58 -8.78 -10.01 5.46
N MET A 59 -9.09 -9.05 4.59
CA MET A 59 -8.59 -7.67 4.72
C MET A 59 -8.99 -7.03 6.06
N ASN A 60 -10.26 -7.18 6.45
CA ASN A 60 -10.80 -6.62 7.69
C ASN A 60 -10.29 -7.31 8.96
N SER A 61 -9.81 -8.55 8.86
CA SER A 61 -9.23 -9.28 10.00
C SER A 61 -7.93 -8.66 10.54
N GLY A 62 -7.27 -7.82 9.74
CA GLY A 62 -5.93 -7.29 10.04
C GLY A 62 -4.79 -8.28 9.85
N GLN A 63 -5.07 -9.54 9.49
CA GLN A 63 -4.07 -10.59 9.21
C GLN A 63 -3.72 -10.68 7.72
N SER A 64 -3.60 -9.54 7.04
CA SER A 64 -3.23 -9.48 5.63
C SER A 64 -2.38 -8.24 5.32
N GLY A 65 -1.59 -8.31 4.24
CA GLY A 65 -0.83 -7.19 3.70
C GLY A 65 -1.59 -6.55 2.55
N LYS A 66 -1.33 -7.01 1.33
CA LYS A 66 -2.14 -6.73 0.14
C LYS A 66 -2.94 -7.97 -0.25
N VAL A 67 -4.21 -7.73 -0.59
CA VAL A 67 -5.10 -8.71 -1.20
C VAL A 67 -5.38 -8.25 -2.64
N VAL A 68 -5.30 -9.17 -3.60
CA VAL A 68 -5.63 -8.94 -5.01
C VAL A 68 -6.80 -9.84 -5.39
N LEU A 69 -7.81 -9.24 -6.00
CA LEU A 69 -8.84 -9.97 -6.71
C LEU A 69 -8.35 -10.20 -8.14
N ASP A 70 -8.55 -11.40 -8.67
CA ASP A 70 -8.11 -11.81 -10.00
C ASP A 70 -9.31 -11.97 -10.94
N TRP A 71 -9.16 -11.43 -12.15
CA TRP A 71 -10.15 -11.44 -13.24
C TRP A 71 -9.68 -12.25 -14.45
N THR A 72 -8.50 -12.86 -14.37
CA THR A 72 -7.87 -13.52 -15.53
C THR A 72 -8.38 -14.95 -15.75
N GLU A 73 -8.96 -15.58 -14.74
CA GLU A 73 -9.57 -16.90 -14.85
C GLU A 73 -11.08 -16.77 -15.03
N ASP A 74 -11.64 -17.27 -16.13
CA ASP A 74 -13.08 -17.48 -16.25
C ASP A 74 -13.45 -18.74 -15.47
N ARG A 75 -14.02 -18.57 -14.27
CA ARG A 75 -14.71 -19.67 -13.59
C ARG A 75 -16.10 -19.83 -14.21
N ALA A 76 -16.24 -20.85 -15.06
CA ALA A 76 -17.51 -21.32 -15.63
C ALA A 76 -18.48 -21.83 -14.56
#